data_AF-B3SNQ8-F1
#
_entry.id   AF-B3SNQ8-F1
#
_cell.length_a   1.000
_cell.length_b   1.000
_cell.length_c   1.000
_cell.angle_alpha   90.00
_cell.angle_beta   90.00
_cell.angle_gamma   90.00
#
_symmetry.space_group_name_H-M   'P 1'
#
loop_
_entity.id
_entity.type
_entity.pdbx_description
1 polymer ?
#
loop_
_entity_poly.entity_id
_entity_poly.type
_entity_poly.pdbx_seq_one_letter_code
_entity_poly.pdbx_strand_id
1 'polypeptide(L)'
;YEKPVKGRKINWMKAGIIESDRVLTVSPHYAQELVSSVEKGVELDNIIRKCTITGIVNGMDTQEWNPATDKHIDYHYDITTVMDAKPLSKEALQAAAGLPVDRNIPVIGFIGRLEEQKGSDILVAAISKFIDLDVQIIILGTGKKEFEKQIEELEELYPDKARGIAKFNVPLAHMITAGADFMLIPSRFEPCGLIQLHAMRYGTVPICASTGGLVDTVKEGYTGFHMGDFNVECATIDPNDVLKIAKTVARALAVYGTPAFKEMIQNCMSQDLSWKGPAQNWEKVLLGLD
;
A
#
# COMPACT_ATOMS: atom_id res chain seq x y z
N TYR A 1 -5.63 22.86 5.18
CA TYR A 1 -6.91 22.37 5.73
C TYR A 1 -7.28 23.23 6.92
N GLU A 2 -8.42 23.93 6.85
CA GLU A 2 -8.98 24.58 8.04
C GLU A 2 -9.44 23.51 9.03
N LYS A 3 -9.20 23.72 10.33
CA LYS A 3 -9.67 22.78 11.36
C LYS A 3 -11.20 22.64 11.25
N PRO A 4 -11.75 21.41 11.27
CA PRO A 4 -13.20 21.22 11.25
C PRO A 4 -13.85 22.00 12.40
N VAL A 5 -14.86 22.81 12.08
CA VAL A 5 -15.61 23.56 13.10
C VAL A 5 -16.38 22.57 13.99
N LYS A 6 -16.00 22.51 15.27
CA LYS A 6 -16.72 21.72 16.28
C LYS A 6 -18.12 22.28 16.49
N GLY A 7 -19.15 21.44 16.38
CA GLY A 7 -20.55 21.84 16.59
C GLY A 7 -21.54 20.94 15.86
N ARG A 8 -22.83 21.31 15.89
CA ARG A 8 -23.87 20.59 15.14
C ARG A 8 -23.63 20.72 13.64
N LYS A 9 -23.69 19.60 12.93
CA LYS A 9 -23.51 19.52 11.48
C LYS A 9 -24.59 18.65 10.87
N ILE A 10 -24.97 18.98 9.64
CA ILE A 10 -25.67 18.03 8.77
C ILE A 10 -24.59 17.07 8.25
N ASN A 11 -24.76 15.77 8.50
CA ASN A 11 -23.81 14.74 8.09
C ASN A 11 -24.52 13.80 7.09
N TRP A 12 -24.14 13.89 5.82
CA TRP A 12 -24.77 13.15 4.73
C TRP A 12 -24.43 11.66 4.77
N MET A 13 -23.20 11.32 5.14
CA MET A 13 -22.78 9.92 5.32
C MET A 13 -23.58 9.25 6.45
N LYS A 14 -23.77 9.95 7.57
CA LYS A 14 -24.65 9.50 8.66
C LYS A 14 -26.07 9.25 8.17
N ALA A 15 -26.65 10.17 7.39
CA ALA A 15 -27.99 9.98 6.84
C ALA A 15 -28.05 8.74 5.94
N GLY A 16 -27.09 8.58 5.01
CA GLY A 16 -27.01 7.39 4.17
C GLY A 16 -26.91 6.08 4.98
N ILE A 17 -26.08 6.04 6.02
CA ILE A 17 -25.93 4.85 6.88
C ILE A 17 -27.24 4.50 7.61
N ILE A 18 -27.99 5.50 8.07
CA ILE A 18 -29.22 5.28 8.83
C ILE A 18 -30.38 4.87 7.92
N GLU A 19 -30.47 5.47 6.72
CA GLU A 19 -31.61 5.31 5.82
C GLU A 19 -31.44 4.16 4.80
N SER A 20 -30.27 3.51 4.75
CA SER A 20 -30.03 2.40 3.81
C SER A 20 -30.46 1.05 4.39
N ASP A 21 -31.04 0.18 3.57
CA ASP A 21 -31.37 -1.20 3.93
C ASP A 21 -30.13 -2.05 4.24
N ARG A 22 -28.98 -1.70 3.63
CA ARG A 22 -27.69 -2.33 3.89
C ARG A 22 -26.54 -1.35 3.79
N VAL A 23 -25.59 -1.49 4.71
CA VAL A 23 -24.37 -0.68 4.75
C VAL A 23 -23.18 -1.57 4.39
N LEU A 24 -22.39 -1.12 3.41
CA LEU A 24 -21.25 -1.87 2.87
C LEU A 24 -19.98 -1.04 2.96
N THR A 25 -18.85 -1.71 3.13
CA THR A 25 -17.52 -1.13 2.99
C THR A 25 -16.60 -2.08 2.24
N VAL A 26 -15.41 -1.62 1.89
CA VAL A 26 -14.53 -2.25 0.91
C VAL A 26 -13.52 -3.25 1.48
N SER A 27 -13.67 -3.67 2.74
CA SER A 27 -12.96 -4.83 3.29
C SER A 27 -13.58 -5.33 4.61
N PRO A 28 -13.59 -6.65 4.88
CA PRO A 28 -14.10 -7.22 6.13
C PRO A 28 -13.42 -6.68 7.39
N HIS A 29 -12.10 -6.58 7.41
CA HIS A 29 -11.36 -6.08 8.56
C HIS A 29 -11.64 -4.60 8.79
N TYR A 30 -11.74 -3.79 7.73
CA TYR A 30 -12.12 -2.38 7.90
C TYR A 30 -13.55 -2.21 8.42
N ALA A 31 -14.49 -3.10 8.05
CA ALA A 31 -15.82 -3.10 8.64
C ALA A 31 -15.77 -3.32 10.17
N GLN A 32 -14.88 -4.20 10.65
CA GLN A 32 -14.65 -4.41 12.08
C GLN A 32 -13.98 -3.20 12.73
N GLU A 33 -13.00 -2.58 12.06
CA GLU A 33 -12.33 -1.37 12.54
C GLU A 33 -13.31 -0.21 12.75
N LEU A 34 -14.21 0.04 11.78
CA LEU A 34 -15.20 1.12 11.84
C LEU A 34 -16.13 1.03 13.06
N VAL A 35 -16.38 -0.17 13.56
CA VAL A 35 -17.24 -0.39 14.74
C VAL A 35 -16.45 -0.59 16.03
N SER A 36 -15.11 -0.59 15.98
CA SER A 36 -14.25 -0.91 17.13
C SER A 36 -13.97 0.29 18.04
N SER A 37 -13.88 1.50 17.49
CA SER A 37 -13.59 2.71 18.27
C SER A 37 -14.12 3.99 17.63
N VAL A 38 -14.20 5.06 18.43
CA VAL A 38 -14.65 6.39 17.99
C VAL A 38 -13.69 6.98 16.97
N GLU A 39 -12.38 6.78 17.17
CA GLU A 39 -11.33 7.30 16.28
C GLU A 39 -11.37 6.61 14.92
N LYS A 40 -11.49 5.27 14.90
CA LYS A 40 -11.55 4.48 13.66
C LYS A 40 -12.87 4.66 12.91
N GLY A 41 -13.98 4.77 13.63
CA GLY A 41 -15.30 5.06 13.04
C GLY A 41 -15.58 6.55 12.81
N VAL A 42 -14.62 7.44 13.13
CA VAL A 42 -14.72 8.91 12.98
C VAL A 42 -16.04 9.45 13.55
N GLU A 43 -16.34 9.09 14.80
CA GLU A 43 -17.58 9.43 15.55
C GLU A 43 -18.90 8.85 14.97
N LEU A 44 -18.83 8.04 13.91
CA LEU A 44 -19.97 7.30 13.36
C LEU A 44 -20.03 5.85 13.86
N ASP A 45 -19.03 5.39 14.62
CA ASP A 45 -18.93 4.03 15.16
C ASP A 45 -20.22 3.55 15.84
N ASN A 46 -20.83 4.40 16.67
CA ASN A 46 -22.08 4.12 17.37
C ASN A 46 -23.29 3.97 16.43
N ILE A 47 -23.26 4.64 15.29
CA ILE A 47 -24.31 4.60 14.27
C ILE A 47 -24.12 3.37 13.42
N ILE A 48 -22.88 3.13 12.98
CA ILE A 48 -22.51 1.95 12.22
C ILE A 48 -22.80 0.70 13.05
N ARG A 49 -22.56 0.65 14.37
CA ARG A 49 -22.94 -0.51 15.21
C ARG A 49 -24.43 -0.84 15.23
N LYS A 50 -25.30 0.14 14.97
CA LYS A 50 -26.75 -0.07 14.91
C LYS A 50 -27.21 -0.64 13.57
N CYS A 51 -26.40 -0.47 12.53
CA CYS A 51 -26.65 -1.01 11.20
C CYS A 51 -25.72 -2.21 10.97
N THR A 52 -26.17 -3.32 10.41
CA THR A 52 -25.21 -4.40 10.10
C THR A 52 -24.32 -3.96 8.93
N ILE A 53 -23.05 -3.63 9.21
CA ILE A 53 -22.05 -3.31 8.19
C ILE A 53 -21.39 -4.59 7.66
N THR A 54 -21.29 -4.72 6.34
CA THR A 54 -20.59 -5.83 5.68
C THR A 54 -19.40 -5.30 4.90
N GLY A 55 -18.25 -5.96 5.04
CA GLY A 55 -17.05 -5.63 4.27
C GLY A 55 -16.84 -6.62 3.12
N ILE A 56 -16.52 -6.10 1.93
CA ILE A 56 -16.18 -6.92 0.76
C ILE A 56 -14.90 -6.38 0.14
N VAL A 57 -13.85 -7.18 0.11
CA VAL A 57 -12.54 -6.80 -0.49
C VAL A 57 -12.73 -6.47 -1.97
N ASN A 58 -12.06 -5.41 -2.44
CA ASN A 58 -12.06 -5.05 -3.86
C ASN A 58 -11.24 -6.03 -4.72
N GLY A 59 -11.63 -6.15 -5.98
CA GLY A 59 -10.73 -6.66 -7.03
C GLY A 59 -9.90 -5.53 -7.64
N MET A 60 -9.05 -5.86 -8.61
CA MET A 60 -8.35 -4.89 -9.46
C MET A 60 -8.63 -5.12 -10.95
N ASP A 61 -8.29 -4.12 -11.77
CA ASP A 61 -8.27 -4.28 -13.23
C ASP A 61 -7.01 -5.07 -13.65
N THR A 62 -7.19 -6.35 -13.94
CA THR A 62 -6.11 -7.26 -14.34
C THR A 62 -5.73 -7.14 -15.82
N GLN A 63 -6.35 -6.23 -16.59
CA GLN A 63 -5.94 -5.90 -17.95
C GLN A 63 -4.99 -4.71 -17.95
N GLU A 64 -5.32 -3.68 -17.17
CA GLU A 64 -4.44 -2.52 -16.96
C GLU A 64 -3.16 -2.93 -16.21
N TRP A 65 -3.31 -3.72 -15.15
CA TRP A 65 -2.22 -4.18 -14.28
C TRP A 65 -1.87 -5.63 -14.59
N ASN A 66 -1.11 -5.84 -15.66
CA ASN A 66 -0.69 -7.16 -16.11
C ASN A 66 0.78 -7.20 -16.57
N PRO A 67 1.71 -7.77 -15.79
CA PRO A 67 3.14 -7.77 -16.16
C PRO A 67 3.43 -8.47 -17.50
N ALA A 68 2.53 -9.32 -17.99
CA ALA A 68 2.69 -10.01 -19.27
C ALA A 68 2.36 -9.12 -20.50
N THR A 69 1.62 -8.03 -20.32
CA THR A 69 1.11 -7.18 -21.41
C THR A 69 1.23 -5.68 -21.14
N ASP A 70 1.85 -5.30 -20.03
CA ASP A 70 1.92 -3.91 -19.57
C ASP A 70 2.79 -3.06 -20.50
N LYS A 71 2.17 -2.10 -21.18
CA LYS A 71 2.83 -1.21 -22.15
C LYS A 71 3.84 -0.23 -21.52
N HIS A 72 3.87 -0.12 -20.20
CA HIS A 72 4.74 0.81 -19.47
C HIS A 72 6.05 0.19 -19.00
N ILE A 73 6.25 -1.12 -19.23
CA ILE A 73 7.48 -1.83 -18.87
C ILE A 73 8.08 -2.49 -20.12
N ASP A 74 9.42 -2.50 -20.17
CA ASP A 74 10.16 -3.05 -21.31
C ASP A 74 10.28 -4.57 -21.26
N TYR A 75 10.24 -5.14 -20.05
CA TYR A 75 10.42 -6.56 -19.81
C TYR A 75 9.13 -7.17 -19.29
N HIS A 76 8.38 -7.82 -20.18
CA HIS A 76 7.15 -8.53 -19.82
C HIS A 76 7.44 -9.88 -19.18
N TYR A 77 6.58 -10.28 -18.25
CA TYR A 77 6.71 -11.55 -17.56
C TYR A 77 5.40 -12.06 -17.00
N ASP A 78 5.40 -13.35 -16.69
CA ASP A 78 4.34 -14.02 -15.94
C ASP A 78 4.94 -14.74 -14.73
N ILE A 79 4.10 -15.51 -14.03
CA ILE A 79 4.51 -16.26 -12.85
C ILE A 79 5.67 -17.24 -13.12
N THR A 80 5.81 -17.74 -14.34
CA THR A 80 6.85 -18.72 -14.71
C THR A 80 8.18 -18.05 -15.07
N THR A 81 8.16 -16.80 -15.54
CA THR A 81 9.35 -16.06 -16.02
C THR A 81 9.78 -14.90 -15.12
N VAL A 82 9.01 -14.61 -14.06
CA VAL A 82 9.27 -13.48 -13.13
C VAL A 82 10.69 -13.46 -12.56
N MET A 83 11.27 -14.63 -12.29
CA MET A 83 12.60 -14.73 -11.67
C MET A 83 13.73 -14.24 -12.59
N ASP A 84 13.51 -14.31 -13.91
CA ASP A 84 14.49 -13.91 -14.92
C ASP A 84 14.26 -12.47 -15.40
N ALA A 85 12.98 -12.09 -15.57
CA ALA A 85 12.61 -10.79 -16.14
C ALA A 85 12.56 -9.65 -15.10
N LYS A 86 12.09 -9.91 -13.87
CA LYS A 86 11.97 -8.87 -12.84
C LYS A 86 13.30 -8.20 -12.49
N PRO A 87 14.45 -8.91 -12.43
CA PRO A 87 15.76 -8.27 -12.30
C PRO A 87 16.08 -7.25 -13.40
N LEU A 88 15.65 -7.48 -14.65
CA LEU A 88 15.82 -6.54 -15.76
C LEU A 88 14.93 -5.30 -15.59
N SER A 89 13.67 -5.51 -15.16
CA SER A 89 12.76 -4.41 -14.79
C SER A 89 13.32 -3.56 -13.64
N LYS A 90 14.03 -4.17 -12.69
CA LYS A 90 14.71 -3.45 -11.61
C LYS A 90 15.85 -2.58 -12.13
N GLU A 91 16.72 -3.13 -12.98
CA GLU A 91 17.83 -2.38 -13.57
C GLU A 91 17.32 -1.18 -14.40
N ALA A 92 16.24 -1.37 -15.16
CA ALA A 92 15.57 -0.29 -15.88
C ALA A 92 14.98 0.77 -14.94
N LEU A 93 14.35 0.35 -13.84
CA LEU A 93 13.83 1.27 -12.81
C LEU A 93 14.96 2.06 -12.14
N GLN A 94 16.06 1.41 -11.75
CA GLN A 94 17.24 2.07 -11.16
C GLN A 94 17.80 3.12 -12.11
N ALA A 95 17.99 2.76 -13.39
CA ALA A 95 18.47 3.69 -14.41
C ALA A 95 17.51 4.88 -14.60
N ALA A 96 16.20 4.63 -14.68
CA ALA A 96 15.19 5.67 -14.86
C ALA A 96 15.09 6.61 -13.63
N ALA A 97 15.34 6.09 -12.43
CA ALA A 97 15.40 6.87 -11.20
C ALA A 97 16.77 7.56 -11.00
N GLY A 98 17.77 7.29 -11.85
CA GLY A 98 19.12 7.82 -11.72
C GLY A 98 19.88 7.26 -10.51
N LEU A 99 19.56 6.04 -10.07
CA LEU A 99 20.25 5.32 -9.00
C LEU A 99 21.34 4.40 -9.58
N PRO A 100 22.33 3.97 -8.77
CA PRO A 100 23.26 2.92 -9.18
C PRO A 100 22.51 1.67 -9.64
N VAL A 101 22.83 1.21 -10.85
CA VAL A 101 22.21 0.02 -11.46
C VAL A 101 22.93 -1.22 -10.95
N ASP A 102 22.28 -1.95 -10.06
CA ASP A 102 22.74 -3.23 -9.51
C ASP A 102 21.54 -4.09 -9.11
N ARG A 103 21.36 -5.21 -9.80
CA ARG A 103 20.28 -6.17 -9.53
C ARG A 103 20.34 -6.78 -8.12
N ASN A 104 21.51 -6.79 -7.49
CA ASN A 104 21.73 -7.38 -6.18
C ASN A 104 21.31 -6.44 -5.04
N ILE A 105 21.17 -5.14 -5.31
CA ILE A 105 20.68 -4.19 -4.32
C ILE A 105 19.14 -4.26 -4.30
N PRO A 106 18.51 -4.52 -3.14
CA PRO A 106 17.06 -4.52 -3.04
C PRO A 106 16.49 -3.11 -3.22
N VAL A 107 15.39 -3.01 -3.98
CA VAL A 107 14.67 -1.76 -4.24
C VAL A 107 13.31 -1.78 -3.53
N ILE A 108 13.07 -0.76 -2.72
CA ILE A 108 11.78 -0.49 -2.09
C ILE A 108 11.05 0.60 -2.88
N GLY A 109 9.84 0.31 -3.33
CA GLY A 109 8.93 1.30 -3.92
C GLY A 109 7.94 1.85 -2.90
N PHE A 110 7.60 3.13 -3.01
CA PHE A 110 6.39 3.71 -2.43
C PHE A 110 5.64 4.45 -3.55
N ILE A 111 4.33 4.22 -3.65
CA ILE A 111 3.45 4.92 -4.57
C ILE A 111 2.21 5.36 -3.82
N GLY A 112 1.92 6.67 -3.79
CA GLY A 112 0.70 7.14 -3.14
C GLY A 112 0.58 8.65 -3.03
N ARG A 113 -0.58 9.10 -2.54
CA ARG A 113 -0.77 10.49 -2.13
C ARG A 113 0.15 10.78 -0.94
N LEU A 114 0.80 11.93 -0.98
CA LEU A 114 1.66 12.40 0.11
C LEU A 114 0.78 13.10 1.16
N GLU A 115 0.28 12.30 2.09
CA GLU A 115 -0.64 12.68 3.16
C GLU A 115 -0.39 11.79 4.39
N GLU A 116 -0.77 12.28 5.58
CA GLU A 116 -0.62 11.54 6.84
C GLU A 116 -1.42 10.23 6.84
N GLN A 117 -2.56 10.18 6.13
CA GLN A 117 -3.30 8.94 5.93
C GLN A 117 -2.38 7.83 5.40
N LYS A 118 -1.53 8.17 4.42
CA LYS A 118 -0.61 7.23 3.76
C LYS A 118 0.72 7.05 4.52
N GLY A 119 0.84 7.66 5.70
CA GLY A 119 2.02 7.60 6.56
C GLY A 119 3.25 8.22 5.92
N SER A 120 3.10 9.21 5.03
CA SER A 120 4.24 9.83 4.33
C SER A 120 5.24 10.48 5.30
N ASP A 121 4.74 11.10 6.36
CA ASP A 121 5.52 11.64 7.47
C ASP A 121 6.28 10.55 8.26
N ILE A 122 5.63 9.42 8.56
CA ILE A 122 6.26 8.29 9.25
C ILE A 122 7.33 7.66 8.35
N LEU A 123 7.04 7.53 7.05
CA LEU A 123 7.96 7.01 6.04
C LEU A 123 9.23 7.85 5.98
N VAL A 124 9.13 9.15 5.76
CA VAL A 124 10.29 10.06 5.66
C VAL A 124 11.14 9.97 6.92
N ALA A 125 10.53 9.97 8.10
CA ALA A 125 11.25 9.81 9.37
C ALA A 125 11.97 8.46 9.49
N ALA A 126 11.37 7.39 8.94
CA ALA A 126 11.91 6.03 9.02
C ALA A 126 13.09 5.78 8.07
N ILE A 127 13.20 6.50 6.94
CA ILE A 127 14.29 6.30 5.95
C ILE A 127 15.66 6.37 6.63
N SER A 128 15.90 7.41 7.44
CA SER A 128 17.14 7.58 8.20
C SER A 128 17.50 6.40 9.13
N LYS A 129 16.56 5.51 9.44
CA LYS A 129 16.75 4.36 10.34
C LYS A 129 17.12 3.07 9.62
N PHE A 130 16.90 2.98 8.31
CA PHE A 130 17.22 1.77 7.54
C PHE A 130 18.06 2.02 6.29
N ILE A 131 18.22 3.28 5.85
CA ILE A 131 18.96 3.61 4.61
C ILE A 131 20.45 3.29 4.68
N ASP A 132 21.01 3.09 5.87
CA ASP A 132 22.39 2.62 6.05
C ASP A 132 22.56 1.13 5.66
N LEU A 133 21.46 0.37 5.60
CA LEU A 133 21.46 -0.97 5.01
C LEU A 133 21.73 -0.87 3.50
N ASP A 134 22.17 -1.97 2.89
CA ASP A 134 22.36 -2.02 1.43
C ASP A 134 21.01 -2.14 0.73
N VAL A 135 20.36 -1.00 0.50
CA VAL A 135 19.00 -0.88 -0.02
C VAL A 135 18.83 0.45 -0.75
N GLN A 136 17.97 0.45 -1.76
CA GLN A 136 17.49 1.64 -2.44
C GLN A 136 16.00 1.87 -2.17
N ILE A 137 15.56 3.13 -2.16
CA ILE A 137 14.15 3.50 -2.05
C ILE A 137 13.75 4.53 -3.11
N ILE A 138 12.62 4.28 -3.77
CA ILE A 138 12.03 5.16 -4.78
C ILE A 138 10.61 5.50 -4.33
N ILE A 139 10.33 6.80 -4.18
CA ILE A 139 9.07 7.33 -3.68
C ILE A 139 8.42 8.15 -4.79
N LEU A 140 7.23 7.75 -5.23
CA LEU A 140 6.43 8.44 -6.22
C LEU A 140 5.11 8.92 -5.60
N GLY A 141 4.86 10.22 -5.64
CA GLY A 141 3.63 10.76 -5.09
C GLY A 141 3.45 12.26 -5.28
N THR A 142 2.25 12.74 -5.02
CA THR A 142 1.94 14.18 -4.92
C THR A 142 0.99 14.38 -3.76
N GLY A 143 0.98 15.57 -3.17
CA GLY A 143 0.11 15.86 -2.02
C GLY A 143 0.48 17.15 -1.32
N LYS A 144 0.69 17.09 0.00
CA LYS A 144 1.08 18.27 0.77
C LYS A 144 2.49 18.73 0.38
N LYS A 145 2.65 20.04 0.20
CA LYS A 145 3.93 20.64 -0.21
C LYS A 145 5.09 20.37 0.74
N GLU A 146 4.81 20.23 2.03
CA GLU A 146 5.83 19.83 3.01
C GLU A 146 6.37 18.42 2.75
N PHE A 147 5.50 17.46 2.41
CA PHE A 147 5.91 16.09 2.11
C PHE A 147 6.58 15.97 0.75
N GLU A 148 6.09 16.70 -0.26
CA GLU A 148 6.76 16.80 -1.57
C GLU A 148 8.21 17.28 -1.39
N LYS A 149 8.41 18.38 -0.65
CA LYS A 149 9.75 18.90 -0.37
C LYS A 149 10.63 17.89 0.38
N GLN A 150 10.09 17.24 1.40
CA GLN A 150 10.83 16.25 2.18
C GLN A 150 11.30 15.06 1.36
N ILE A 151 10.48 14.57 0.41
CA ILE A 151 10.90 13.45 -0.44
C ILE A 151 11.92 13.91 -1.49
N GLU A 152 11.80 15.14 -2.02
CA GLU A 152 12.78 15.70 -2.97
C GLU A 152 14.16 15.89 -2.32
N GLU A 153 14.21 16.29 -1.05
CA GLU A 153 15.46 16.42 -0.27
C GLU A 153 16.21 15.08 -0.09
N LEU A 154 15.55 13.94 -0.30
CA LEU A 154 16.20 12.63 -0.15
C LEU A 154 17.32 12.38 -1.17
N GLU A 155 17.24 12.98 -2.35
CA GLU A 155 18.29 12.87 -3.36
C GLU A 155 19.58 13.57 -2.91
N GLU A 156 19.46 14.69 -2.19
CA GLU A 156 20.62 15.39 -1.63
C GLU A 156 21.20 14.65 -0.41
N LEU A 157 20.34 14.10 0.44
CA LEU A 157 20.74 13.38 1.66
C LEU A 157 21.35 12.00 1.37
N TYR A 158 20.80 11.29 0.37
CA TYR A 158 21.16 9.91 0.05
C TYR A 158 21.26 9.70 -1.47
N PRO A 159 22.21 10.36 -2.16
CA PRO A 159 22.27 10.43 -3.61
C PRO A 159 22.44 9.08 -4.30
N ASP A 160 22.95 8.04 -3.63
CA ASP A 160 23.09 6.72 -4.26
C ASP A 160 22.01 5.72 -3.80
N LYS A 161 21.09 6.13 -2.92
CA LYS A 161 20.13 5.23 -2.27
C LYS A 161 18.68 5.68 -2.30
N ALA A 162 18.38 6.97 -2.35
CA ALA A 162 17.00 7.44 -2.26
C ALA A 162 16.62 8.41 -3.39
N ARG A 163 15.41 8.24 -3.92
CA ARG A 163 14.81 9.14 -4.91
C ARG A 163 13.38 9.45 -4.54
N GLY A 164 13.08 10.75 -4.38
CA GLY A 164 11.71 11.24 -4.27
C GLY A 164 11.27 11.94 -5.55
N ILE A 165 10.12 11.55 -6.08
CA ILE A 165 9.58 12.03 -7.35
C ILE A 165 8.18 12.60 -7.07
N ALA A 166 8.11 13.91 -6.84
CA ALA A 166 6.90 14.65 -6.51
C ALA A 166 5.99 14.92 -7.73
N LYS A 167 5.63 13.88 -8.48
CA LYS A 167 4.87 14.00 -9.75
C LYS A 167 3.81 12.92 -9.89
N PHE A 168 2.74 13.26 -10.61
CA PHE A 168 1.83 12.24 -11.13
C PHE A 168 2.44 11.64 -12.40
N ASN A 169 2.83 10.36 -12.35
CA ASN A 169 3.48 9.69 -13.47
C ASN A 169 3.05 8.22 -13.52
N VAL A 170 2.04 7.93 -14.36
CA VAL A 170 1.50 6.56 -14.54
C VAL A 170 2.58 5.60 -15.05
N PRO A 171 3.31 5.89 -16.15
CA PRO A 171 4.39 5.00 -16.61
C PRO A 171 5.38 4.63 -15.50
N LEU A 172 5.86 5.61 -14.73
CA LEU A 172 6.79 5.35 -13.64
C LEU A 172 6.15 4.53 -12.50
N ALA A 173 4.87 4.71 -12.20
CA ALA A 173 4.17 3.89 -11.22
C ALA A 173 4.17 2.41 -11.62
N HIS A 174 3.95 2.11 -12.90
CA HIS A 174 4.05 0.75 -13.44
C HIS A 174 5.49 0.22 -13.38
N MET A 175 6.49 1.04 -13.74
CA MET A 175 7.91 0.68 -13.62
C MET A 175 8.31 0.37 -12.18
N ILE A 176 7.86 1.16 -11.20
CA ILE A 176 8.10 0.92 -9.77
C ILE A 176 7.43 -0.40 -9.35
N THR A 177 6.16 -0.58 -9.69
CA THR A 177 5.41 -1.81 -9.37
C THR A 177 6.05 -3.06 -9.98
N ALA A 178 6.65 -2.97 -11.16
CA ALA A 178 7.35 -4.09 -11.80
C ALA A 178 8.79 -4.30 -11.31
N GLY A 179 9.55 -3.23 -11.12
CA GLY A 179 10.99 -3.28 -10.85
C GLY A 179 11.36 -3.35 -9.36
N ALA A 180 10.51 -2.84 -8.46
CA ALA A 180 10.78 -2.92 -7.02
C ALA A 180 10.68 -4.36 -6.51
N ASP A 181 11.49 -4.70 -5.50
CA ASP A 181 11.39 -5.97 -4.79
C ASP A 181 10.29 -5.94 -3.75
N PHE A 182 10.18 -4.79 -3.06
CA PHE A 182 9.20 -4.55 -2.02
C PHE A 182 8.39 -3.30 -2.31
N MET A 183 7.11 -3.32 -1.91
CA MET A 183 6.24 -2.15 -1.95
C MET A 183 5.88 -1.73 -0.53
N LEU A 184 6.34 -0.58 -0.07
CA LEU A 184 6.12 -0.08 1.28
C LEU A 184 4.79 0.69 1.35
N ILE A 185 3.90 0.27 2.25
CA ILE A 185 2.54 0.80 2.40
C ILE A 185 2.27 1.13 3.88
N PRO A 186 2.85 2.25 4.38
CA PRO A 186 2.80 2.63 5.79
C PRO A 186 1.51 3.40 6.16
N SER A 187 0.36 3.02 5.60
CA SER A 187 -0.90 3.72 5.84
C SER A 187 -1.33 3.66 7.31
N ARG A 188 -1.76 4.80 7.87
CA ARG A 188 -2.42 4.85 9.20
C ARG A 188 -3.80 4.20 9.17
N PHE A 189 -4.50 4.34 8.04
CA PHE A 189 -5.78 3.69 7.77
C PHE A 189 -5.95 3.45 6.26
N GLU A 190 -6.45 2.27 5.90
CA GLU A 190 -6.57 1.83 4.51
C GLU A 190 -7.85 1.01 4.31
N PRO A 191 -8.97 1.61 3.87
CA PRO A 191 -10.25 0.91 3.76
C PRO A 191 -10.18 -0.39 2.97
N CYS A 192 -9.41 -0.41 1.88
CA CYS A 192 -9.05 -1.62 1.14
C CYS A 192 -7.59 -1.59 0.70
N GLY A 193 -7.21 -0.53 -0.04
CA GLY A 193 -5.91 -0.43 -0.71
C GLY A 193 -5.92 -1.14 -2.06
N LEU A 194 -5.31 -0.52 -3.07
CA LEU A 194 -5.08 -1.11 -4.40
C LEU A 194 -3.59 -1.40 -4.65
N ILE A 195 -2.71 -0.63 -4.02
CA ILE A 195 -1.26 -0.70 -4.26
C ILE A 195 -0.69 -2.07 -3.87
N GLN A 196 -1.16 -2.69 -2.79
CA GLN A 196 -0.75 -4.04 -2.42
C GLN A 196 -1.24 -5.09 -3.42
N LEU A 197 -2.42 -4.89 -4.01
CA LEU A 197 -2.94 -5.79 -5.04
C LEU A 197 -2.05 -5.68 -6.29
N HIS A 198 -1.80 -4.46 -6.77
CA HIS A 198 -0.93 -4.21 -7.92
C HIS A 198 0.48 -4.78 -7.68
N ALA A 199 1.06 -4.55 -6.50
CA ALA A 199 2.35 -5.09 -6.12
C ALA A 199 2.36 -6.63 -6.18
N MET A 200 1.39 -7.30 -5.55
CA MET A 200 1.32 -8.77 -5.57
C MET A 200 1.15 -9.31 -7.00
N ARG A 201 0.34 -8.66 -7.83
CA ARG A 201 0.13 -9.03 -9.23
C ARG A 201 1.43 -9.01 -10.05
N TYR A 202 2.36 -8.15 -9.71
CA TYR A 202 3.65 -7.98 -10.38
C TYR A 202 4.80 -8.70 -9.67
N GLY A 203 4.51 -9.50 -8.63
CA GLY A 203 5.53 -10.19 -7.86
C GLY A 203 6.39 -9.25 -7.01
N THR A 204 5.88 -8.07 -6.67
CA THR A 204 6.49 -7.14 -5.72
C THR A 204 5.88 -7.38 -4.35
N VAL A 205 6.71 -7.67 -3.36
CA VAL A 205 6.24 -8.14 -2.05
C VAL A 205 5.83 -6.95 -1.18
N PRO A 206 4.56 -6.83 -0.74
CA PRO A 206 4.14 -5.73 0.11
C PRO A 206 4.79 -5.78 1.50
N ILE A 207 5.20 -4.62 1.97
CA ILE A 207 5.50 -4.33 3.37
C ILE A 207 4.46 -3.32 3.83
N CYS A 208 3.45 -3.76 4.58
CA CYS A 208 2.25 -2.97 4.85
C CYS A 208 1.98 -2.77 6.34
N ALA A 209 1.32 -1.67 6.68
CA ALA A 209 0.73 -1.50 8.00
C ALA A 209 -0.42 -2.51 8.20
N SER A 210 -0.69 -2.87 9.45
CA SER A 210 -1.76 -3.80 9.81
C SER A 210 -3.07 -3.05 10.07
N THR A 211 -3.67 -2.50 9.01
CA THR A 211 -4.95 -1.77 9.07
C THR A 211 -5.83 -2.07 7.85
N GLY A 212 -7.15 -2.02 8.05
CA GLY A 212 -8.18 -2.22 7.05
C GLY A 212 -7.90 -3.38 6.09
N GLY A 213 -8.04 -3.13 4.79
CA GLY A 213 -7.93 -4.19 3.78
C GLY A 213 -6.52 -4.74 3.58
N LEU A 214 -5.49 -4.10 4.12
CA LEU A 214 -4.12 -4.65 4.10
C LEU A 214 -4.05 -5.94 4.93
N VAL A 215 -4.79 -5.99 6.04
CA VAL A 215 -4.92 -7.19 6.88
C VAL A 215 -5.67 -8.31 6.14
N ASP A 216 -6.70 -7.97 5.36
CA ASP A 216 -7.47 -8.95 4.60
C ASP A 216 -6.71 -9.51 3.38
N THR A 217 -5.80 -8.73 2.80
CA THR A 217 -5.18 -9.04 1.50
C THR A 217 -3.73 -9.51 1.57
N VAL A 218 -2.95 -9.07 2.57
CA VAL A 218 -1.55 -9.45 2.74
C VAL A 218 -1.41 -10.47 3.87
N LYS A 219 -0.81 -11.62 3.58
CA LYS A 219 -0.57 -12.70 4.55
C LYS A 219 0.90 -12.69 4.99
N GLU A 220 1.14 -12.43 6.28
CA GLU A 220 2.48 -12.38 6.90
C GLU A 220 3.31 -13.62 6.54
N GLY A 221 4.52 -13.40 6.01
CA GLY A 221 5.47 -14.46 5.68
C GLY A 221 5.05 -15.35 4.48
N TYR A 222 3.90 -15.08 3.86
CA TYR A 222 3.41 -15.82 2.70
C TYR A 222 3.34 -14.96 1.44
N THR A 223 2.72 -13.78 1.55
CA THR A 223 2.61 -12.80 0.44
C THR A 223 3.20 -11.44 0.81
N GLY A 224 3.59 -11.20 2.05
CA GLY A 224 4.20 -9.94 2.46
C GLY A 224 4.52 -9.86 3.94
N PHE A 225 4.75 -8.63 4.40
CA PHE A 225 5.15 -8.33 5.77
C PHE A 225 4.24 -7.26 6.38
N HIS A 226 3.80 -7.51 7.60
CA HIS A 226 2.99 -6.63 8.44
C HIS A 226 3.89 -5.87 9.42
N MET A 227 3.70 -4.56 9.47
CA MET A 227 4.42 -3.66 10.38
C MET A 227 3.75 -3.51 11.75
N GLY A 228 2.50 -3.98 11.89
CA GLY A 228 1.60 -3.60 12.98
C GLY A 228 0.76 -2.37 12.61
N ASP A 229 -0.20 -2.03 13.45
CA ASP A 229 -1.02 -0.84 13.32
C ASP A 229 -0.25 0.42 13.72
N PHE A 230 -0.64 1.57 13.18
CA PHE A 230 -0.06 2.87 13.53
C PHE A 230 -1.05 3.73 14.29
N ASN A 231 -0.54 4.75 14.96
CA ASN A 231 -1.37 5.74 15.61
C ASN A 231 -2.21 6.50 14.55
N VAL A 232 -3.53 6.43 14.71
CA VAL A 232 -4.50 7.09 13.81
C VAL A 232 -4.48 8.61 13.95
N GLU A 233 -3.97 9.15 15.06
CA GLU A 233 -3.78 10.58 15.25
C GLU A 233 -2.66 11.11 14.35
N CYS A 234 -3.05 11.89 13.35
CA CYS A 234 -2.13 12.43 12.34
C CYS A 234 -1.37 13.69 12.80
N ALA A 235 -1.66 14.22 13.99
CA ALA A 235 -1.09 15.49 14.45
C ALA A 235 0.39 15.39 14.87
N THR A 236 0.82 14.19 15.26
CA THR A 236 2.19 13.90 15.70
C THR A 236 2.64 12.56 15.17
N ILE A 237 3.95 12.44 14.93
CA ILE A 237 4.57 11.16 14.58
C ILE A 237 4.85 10.40 15.88
N ASP A 238 4.34 9.16 15.99
CA ASP A 238 4.74 8.25 17.07
C ASP A 238 6.12 7.66 16.74
N PRO A 239 7.15 7.85 17.58
CA PRO A 239 8.47 7.26 17.37
C PRO A 239 8.45 5.73 17.25
N ASN A 240 7.48 5.05 17.88
CA ASN A 240 7.33 3.61 17.77
C ASN A 240 6.91 3.19 16.35
N ASP A 241 6.07 3.97 15.68
CA ASP A 241 5.63 3.67 14.32
C ASP A 241 6.78 3.81 13.32
N VAL A 242 7.64 4.81 13.51
CA VAL A 242 8.90 4.95 12.77
C VAL A 242 9.78 3.69 12.93
N LEU A 243 9.91 3.19 14.17
CA LEU A 243 10.67 1.97 14.46
C LEU A 243 10.02 0.70 13.89
N LYS A 244 8.68 0.63 13.82
CA LYS A 244 7.95 -0.50 13.20
C LYS A 244 8.28 -0.62 11.71
N ILE A 245 8.33 0.51 10.99
CA ILE A 245 8.77 0.54 9.58
C ILE A 245 10.19 -0.01 9.47
N ALA A 246 11.16 0.61 10.18
CA ALA A 246 12.57 0.24 10.08
C ALA A 246 12.83 -1.23 10.42
N LYS A 247 12.21 -1.75 11.49
CA LYS A 247 12.33 -3.17 11.89
C LYS A 247 11.76 -4.10 10.83
N THR A 248 10.63 -3.75 10.23
CA THR A 248 10.00 -4.60 9.23
C THR A 248 10.74 -4.57 7.90
N VAL A 249 11.25 -3.41 7.49
CA VAL A 249 12.18 -3.30 6.36
C VAL A 249 13.39 -4.21 6.60
N ALA A 250 14.03 -4.16 7.77
CA ALA A 250 15.16 -5.04 8.08
C ALA A 250 14.79 -6.54 7.99
N ARG A 251 13.59 -6.95 8.44
CA ARG A 251 13.10 -8.33 8.28
C ARG A 251 12.91 -8.72 6.81
N ALA A 252 12.32 -7.84 6.02
CA ALA A 252 12.11 -8.06 4.60
C ALA A 252 13.44 -8.18 3.84
N LEU A 253 14.40 -7.29 4.13
CA LEU A 253 15.74 -7.34 3.56
C LEU A 253 16.50 -8.62 3.96
N ALA A 254 16.29 -9.14 5.17
CA ALA A 254 16.93 -10.38 5.61
C ALA A 254 16.49 -11.63 4.81
N VAL A 255 15.31 -11.60 4.16
CA VAL A 255 14.88 -12.71 3.29
C VAL A 255 15.22 -12.47 1.82
N TYR A 256 15.63 -11.27 1.44
CA TYR A 256 15.92 -10.93 0.05
C TYR A 256 17.04 -11.84 -0.51
N GLY A 257 16.83 -12.34 -1.74
CA GLY A 257 17.74 -13.30 -2.38
C GLY A 257 17.62 -14.76 -1.90
N THR A 258 16.85 -15.04 -0.84
CA THR A 258 16.63 -16.42 -0.36
C THR A 258 15.55 -17.17 -1.15
N PRO A 259 15.50 -18.51 -1.08
CA PRO A 259 14.40 -19.29 -1.66
C PRO A 259 13.01 -18.88 -1.12
N ALA A 260 12.94 -18.49 0.15
CA ALA A 260 11.68 -18.04 0.77
C ALA A 260 11.14 -16.78 0.11
N PHE A 261 12.00 -15.83 -0.26
CA PHE A 261 11.57 -14.64 -1.00
C PHE A 261 11.05 -14.97 -2.39
N LYS A 262 11.70 -15.92 -3.09
CA LYS A 262 11.20 -16.42 -4.38
C LYS A 262 9.81 -17.05 -4.24
N GLU A 263 9.60 -17.82 -3.19
CA GLU A 263 8.29 -18.40 -2.87
C GLU A 263 7.24 -17.32 -2.59
N MET A 264 7.57 -16.27 -1.84
CA MET A 264 6.65 -15.14 -1.61
C MET A 264 6.24 -14.45 -2.91
N ILE A 265 7.16 -14.22 -3.85
CA ILE A 265 6.87 -13.65 -5.17
C ILE A 265 5.88 -14.54 -5.92
N GLN A 266 6.09 -15.86 -5.94
CA GLN A 266 5.20 -16.82 -6.59
C GLN A 266 3.81 -16.83 -5.95
N ASN A 267 3.76 -16.84 -4.61
CA ASN A 267 2.51 -16.78 -3.86
C ASN A 267 1.73 -15.51 -4.19
N CYS A 268 2.40 -14.35 -4.28
CA CYS A 268 1.81 -13.08 -4.70
C CYS A 268 1.16 -13.18 -6.08
N MET A 269 1.90 -13.65 -7.09
CA MET A 269 1.41 -13.71 -8.47
C MET A 269 0.34 -14.77 -8.70
N SER A 270 0.26 -15.78 -7.83
CA SER A 270 -0.72 -16.87 -7.90
C SER A 270 -2.12 -16.48 -7.40
N GLN A 271 -2.27 -15.34 -6.72
CA GLN A 271 -3.57 -14.90 -6.20
C GLN A 271 -4.52 -14.53 -7.35
N ASP A 272 -5.79 -14.95 -7.26
CA ASP A 272 -6.86 -14.36 -8.08
C ASP A 272 -7.30 -13.04 -7.44
N LEU A 273 -6.81 -11.94 -8.00
CA LEU A 273 -7.08 -10.58 -7.55
C LEU A 273 -8.03 -9.84 -8.50
N SER A 274 -8.69 -10.57 -9.39
CA SER A 274 -9.71 -10.02 -10.29
C SER A 274 -11.00 -9.69 -9.54
N TRP A 275 -11.91 -8.97 -10.21
CA TRP A 275 -13.26 -8.73 -9.68
C TRP A 275 -14.15 -9.97 -9.63
N LYS A 276 -13.73 -11.12 -10.17
CA LYS A 276 -14.56 -12.33 -10.24
C LYS A 276 -15.03 -12.80 -8.85
N GLY A 277 -14.09 -12.93 -7.91
CA GLY A 277 -14.40 -13.33 -6.53
C GLY A 277 -15.23 -12.27 -5.77
N PRO A 278 -14.75 -11.02 -5.68
CA PRO A 278 -15.49 -9.93 -5.06
C PRO A 278 -16.92 -9.74 -5.60
N ALA A 279 -17.13 -9.81 -6.92
CA ALA A 279 -18.45 -9.64 -7.52
C ALA A 279 -19.47 -10.68 -7.04
N GLN A 280 -19.05 -11.94 -6.84
CA GLN A 280 -19.91 -12.97 -6.27
C GLN A 280 -20.31 -12.67 -4.82
N ASN A 281 -19.39 -12.08 -4.04
CA ASN A 281 -19.69 -11.65 -2.67
C ASN A 281 -20.69 -10.48 -2.67
N TRP A 282 -20.54 -9.53 -3.60
CA TRP A 282 -21.51 -8.45 -3.80
C TRP A 282 -22.88 -9.01 -4.19
N GLU A 283 -22.95 -9.88 -5.20
CA GLU A 283 -24.19 -10.53 -5.64
C GLU A 283 -24.90 -11.23 -4.49
N LYS A 284 -24.18 -12.02 -3.69
CA LYS A 284 -24.73 -12.71 -2.53
C LYS A 284 -25.36 -11.76 -1.51
N VAL A 285 -24.75 -10.60 -1.26
CA VAL A 285 -25.32 -9.60 -0.34
C VAL A 285 -26.57 -8.97 -0.93
N LEU A 286 -26.54 -8.61 -2.22
CA LEU A 286 -27.65 -7.93 -2.90
C LEU A 286 -28.88 -8.84 -3.08
N LEU A 287 -28.68 -10.12 -3.36
CA LEU A 287 -29.77 -11.12 -3.43
C LEU A 287 -30.41 -11.40 -2.06
N GLY A 288 -29.75 -11.01 -0.97
CA GLY A 288 -30.28 -11.10 0.40
C GLY A 288 -30.93 -9.80 0.88
N LEU A 289 -31.31 -8.90 -0.02
CA LEU A 289 -32.16 -7.76 0.26
C LEU A 289 -33.60 -8.16 -0.10
N ASP A 290 -34.47 -8.20 0.91
CA ASP A 290 -35.91 -8.43 0.75
C ASP A 290 -36.62 -7.15 0.26
#